data_AF-A0A7V0JF97-F1
#
_entry.id   AF-A0A7V0JF97-F1
#
_cell.length_a   1.000
_cell.length_b   1.000
_cell.length_c   1.000
_cell.angle_alpha   90.00
_cell.angle_beta   90.00
_cell.angle_gamma   90.00
#
_symmetry.space_group_name_H-M   'P 1'
#
loop_
_entity.id
_entity.type
_entity.pdbx_description
1 polymer ?
#
loop_
_entity_poly.entity_id
_entity_poly.type
_entity_poly.pdbx_seq_one_letter_code
_entity_poly.pdbx_strand_id
1 'polypeptide(L)' 'MNLLPVRSTEEDKLPWSKNSIYKFSSENLYPRIIIRVGGKLFIDIDEFEALARRKRDEQVGKKNAAWRRVDK' A
#
# COMPACT_ATOMS: atom_id res chain seq x y z
N MET A 1 -10.74 6.31 7.60
CA MET A 1 -9.65 7.11 7.01
C MET A 1 -8.65 7.40 8.11
N ASN A 2 -7.63 6.56 8.23
CA ASN A 2 -6.63 6.64 9.26
C ASN A 2 -5.31 7.15 8.66
N LEU A 3 -4.99 8.41 8.90
CA LEU A 3 -3.87 9.10 8.28
C LEU A 3 -2.63 9.07 9.17
N LEU A 4 -1.57 8.40 8.69
CA LEU A 4 -0.25 8.47 9.29
C LEU A 4 0.61 9.54 8.62
N PRO A 5 1.14 10.52 9.37
CA PRO A 5 2.01 11.54 8.83
C PRO A 5 3.38 10.97 8.48
N VAL A 6 3.92 11.32 7.31
CA VAL A 6 5.27 10.91 6.90
C VAL A 6 6.32 11.81 7.60
N ARG A 7 6.60 11.53 8.88
CA ARG A 7 7.59 12.25 9.72
C ARG A 7 8.82 11.40 10.02
N SER A 8 9.95 12.06 10.30
CA SER A 8 11.27 11.40 10.48
C SER A 8 11.33 10.52 11.71
N THR A 9 10.54 10.84 12.72
CA THR A 9 10.49 10.15 14.00
C THR A 9 9.55 8.95 14.01
N GLU A 10 8.83 8.68 12.92
CA GLU A 10 7.81 7.64 12.83
C GLU A 10 8.09 6.61 11.72
N GLU A 11 9.34 6.54 11.23
CA GLU A 11 9.69 5.69 10.10
C GLU A 11 9.41 4.21 10.34
N ASP A 12 9.57 3.72 11.58
CA ASP A 12 9.26 2.35 11.98
C ASP A 12 7.77 1.98 11.90
N LYS A 13 6.89 2.99 11.81
CA LYS A 13 5.42 2.80 11.72
C LYS A 13 4.90 2.91 10.29
N LEU A 14 5.76 3.27 9.34
CA LEU A 14 5.36 3.45 7.94
C LEU A 14 5.43 2.12 7.19
N PRO A 15 4.48 1.83 6.30
CA PRO A 15 4.50 0.63 5.48
C PRO A 15 5.63 0.59 4.45
N TRP A 16 6.24 1.74 4.16
CA TRP A 16 7.38 1.89 3.25
C TRP A 16 8.38 2.90 3.80
N SER A 17 9.62 2.83 3.32
CA SER A 17 10.62 3.86 3.59
C SER A 17 10.13 5.23 3.12
N LYS A 18 10.56 6.29 3.79
CA LYS A 18 10.24 7.66 3.37
C LYS A 18 10.58 7.93 1.91
N ASN A 19 11.78 7.54 1.49
CA ASN A 19 12.25 7.76 0.14
C ASN A 19 11.32 7.13 -0.90
N SER A 20 10.84 5.91 -0.62
CA SER A 20 9.84 5.24 -1.46
C SER A 20 8.53 6.01 -1.52
N ILE A 21 8.04 6.51 -0.37
CA ILE A 21 6.77 7.25 -0.30
C ILE A 21 6.86 8.56 -1.10
N TYR A 22 7.96 9.30 -0.97
CA TYR A 22 8.18 10.51 -1.77
C TYR A 22 8.27 10.20 -3.26
N LYS A 23 8.98 9.13 -3.64
CA LYS A 23 9.04 8.68 -5.03
C LYS A 23 7.64 8.32 -5.55
N PHE A 24 6.89 7.50 -4.84
CA PHE A 24 5.53 7.10 -5.22
C PHE A 24 4.57 8.28 -5.30
N SER A 25 4.74 9.29 -4.43
CA SER A 25 3.99 10.54 -4.53
C SER A 25 4.33 11.32 -5.80
N SER A 26 5.61 11.40 -6.17
CA SER A 26 6.04 12.10 -7.40
C SER A 26 5.58 11.40 -8.68
N GLU A 27 5.51 10.07 -8.65
CA GLU A 27 5.07 9.23 -9.77
C GLU A 27 3.55 8.99 -9.78
N ASN A 28 2.82 9.52 -8.79
CA ASN A 28 1.36 9.37 -8.62
C ASN A 28 0.87 7.91 -8.68
N LEU A 29 1.65 6.97 -8.13
CA LEU A 29 1.35 5.53 -8.23
C LEU A 29 0.21 5.08 -7.31
N TYR A 30 0.09 5.70 -6.13
CA TYR A 30 -0.90 5.33 -5.11
C TYR A 30 -1.68 6.55 -4.58
N PRO A 31 -2.45 7.27 -5.42
CA PRO A 31 -3.08 8.54 -5.06
C PRO A 31 -4.11 8.45 -3.93
N ARG A 32 -4.68 7.26 -3.71
CA ARG A 32 -5.64 7.01 -2.60
C ARG A 32 -4.94 6.67 -1.29
N ILE A 33 -3.71 6.18 -1.35
CA ILE A 33 -2.94 5.78 -0.17
C ILE A 33 -2.04 6.94 0.26
N ILE A 34 -1.38 7.61 -0.69
CA ILE A 34 -0.44 8.70 -0.42
C ILE A 34 -1.14 10.01 -0.71
N ILE A 35 -1.44 10.76 0.35
CA ILE A 35 -2.26 11.97 0.29
C ILE A 35 -1.41 13.16 0.72
N ARG A 36 -1.51 14.26 -0.04
CA ARG A 36 -0.84 15.52 0.28
C ARG A 36 -1.84 16.52 0.84
N VAL A 37 -1.66 16.93 2.09
CA VAL A 37 -2.52 17.92 2.78
C VAL A 37 -1.63 19.01 3.37
N GLY A 38 -1.89 20.27 3.01
CA GLY A 38 -1.13 21.41 3.54
C GLY A 38 0.38 21.30 3.32
N GLY A 39 0.81 20.76 2.17
CA GLY A 39 2.21 20.56 1.82
C GLY A 39 2.88 19.34 2.48
N LYS A 40 2.21 18.66 3.42
CA LYS A 40 2.71 17.47 4.12
C LYS A 40 2.14 16.19 3.49
N LEU A 41 2.94 15.12 3.50
CA LEU A 41 2.51 13.80 3.03
C LEU A 41 1.95 12.97 4.19
N PHE A 42 0.89 12.25 3.88
CA PHE A 42 0.21 11.32 4.76
C PHE A 42 -0.01 10.01 4.03
N ILE A 43 -0.07 8.92 4.79
CA ILE A 43 -0.47 7.61 4.31
C ILE A 43 -1.83 7.28 4.91
N ASP A 44 -2.80 6.96 4.08
CA ASP A 44 -4.04 6.34 4.50
C ASP A 44 -3.82 4.84 4.71
N ILE A 45 -3.83 4.43 5.97
CA ILE A 45 -3.56 3.04 6.36
C ILE A 45 -4.74 2.13 6.01
N ASP A 46 -5.97 2.64 6.06
CA ASP A 46 -7.14 1.83 5.75
C ASP A 46 -7.11 1.40 4.27
N GLU A 47 -6.76 2.33 3.38
CA GLU A 47 -6.61 2.06 1.95
C GLU A 47 -5.39 1.15 1.67
N PHE A 48 -4.31 1.31 2.41
CA PHE A 48 -3.15 0.42 2.31
C PHE A 48 -3.51 -1.02 2.71
N GLU A 49 -4.16 -1.21 3.86
CA GLU A 49 -4.59 -2.53 4.32
C GLU A 49 -5.61 -3.17 3.37
N ALA A 50 -6.54 -2.38 2.84
CA ALA A 50 -7.48 -2.83 1.82
C ALA A 50 -6.76 -3.32 0.55
N LEU A 51 -5.75 -2.59 0.08
CA LEU A 51 -4.92 -3.00 -1.05
C LEU A 51 -4.15 -4.29 -0.74
N ALA A 52 -3.55 -4.38 0.45
CA ALA A 52 -2.79 -5.55 0.88
C ALA A 52 -3.69 -6.80 0.97
N ARG A 53 -4.90 -6.67 1.51
CA ARG A 53 -5.90 -7.74 1.57
C ARG A 53 -6.30 -8.19 0.16
N ARG A 54 -6.65 -7.25 -0.73
CA ARG A 54 -7.01 -7.57 -2.13
C ARG A 54 -5.89 -8.32 -2.85
N LYS A 55 -4.64 -7.86 -2.70
CA LYS A 55 -3.47 -8.50 -3.33
C LYS A 55 -3.20 -9.89 -2.78
N ARG A 56 -3.38 -10.10 -1.48
CA ARG A 56 -3.30 -11.43 -0.87
C ARG A 56 -4.38 -12.36 -1.41
N ASP A 57 -5.63 -11.90 -1.47
CA ASP A 57 -6.76 -12.70 -1.95
C ASP A 57 -6.61 -13.05 -3.44
N GLU A 58 -6.11 -12.12 -4.27
CA GLU A 58 -5.73 -12.38 -5.66
C GLU A 58 -4.63 -13.46 -5.76
N GLN A 59 -3.62 -13.40 -4.88
CA GLN A 59 -2.52 -14.36 -4.88
C GLN A 59 -2.97 -15.77 -4.45
N VAL A 60 -3.80 -15.86 -3.41
CA VAL A 60 -4.36 -17.13 -2.92
C VAL A 60 -5.34 -17.71 -3.93
N GLY A 61 -6.23 -16.89 -4.50
CA GLY A 61 -7.15 -17.28 -5.57
C GLY A 61 -6.42 -17.80 -6.82
N LYS A 62 -5.35 -17.12 -7.23
CA LYS A 62 -4.48 -17.57 -8.33
C LYS A 62 -3.76 -18.87 -8.02
N LYS A 63 -3.23 -19.05 -6.80
CA LYS A 63 -2.65 -20.33 -6.37
C LYS A 63 -3.69 -21.45 -6.50
N ASN A 64 -4.88 -21.29 -5.92
CA ASN A 64 -5.93 -22.31 -5.95
C ASN A 64 -6.41 -22.64 -7.38
N ALA A 65 -6.44 -21.66 -8.28
CA ALA A 65 -6.75 -21.88 -9.70
C ALA A 65 -5.61 -22.59 -10.46
N ALA A 66 -4.35 -22.36 -10.08
CA ALA A 66 -3.19 -23.03 -10.68
C ALA A 66 -3.15 -24.53 -10.30
N TRP A 67 -3.43 -24.89 -9.05
CA TRP A 67 -3.49 -26.30 -8.62
C TRP A 67 -4.57 -27.09 -9.37
N ARG A 68 -5.77 -26.52 -9.57
CA ARG A 68 -6.87 -27.18 -10.29
C ARG A 68 -6.61 -27.46 -11.77
N ARG A 69 -5.61 -26.84 -12.40
CA ARG A 69 -5.26 -27.10 -13.80
C ARG A 69 -4.21 -28.19 -13.99
N VAL A 70 -3.54 -28.62 -12.92
CA VAL A 70 -2.52 -29.67 -12.98
C VAL A 70 -3.13 -31.08 -12.84
N ASP A 71 -4.36 -31.16 -12.33
CA ASP A 71 -5.12 -32.41 -12.12
C ASP A 71 -6.02 -32.84 -13.31
N LYS A 72 -5.79 -32.32 -14.52
CA LYS A 72 -6.62 -32.67 -15.70
C LYS A 72 -5.81 -33.20 -16.87
#